data_AF-A0AA85GKE7-F1
#
_entry.id   AF-A0AA85GKE7-F1
#
_cell.length_a   1.000
_cell.length_b   1.000
_cell.length_c   1.000
_cell.angle_alpha   90.00
_cell.angle_beta   90.00
_cell.angle_gamma   90.00
#
_symmetry.space_group_name_H-M   'P 1'
#
loop_
_entity.id
_entity.type
_entity.pdbx_description
1 polymer ?
#
loop_
_entity_poly.entity_id
_entity_poly.type
_entity_poly.pdbx_seq_one_letter_code
_entity_poly.pdbx_strand_id
1 'polypeptide(L)'
;MECYVCRNQEGNKDKCIKTTMQCLEDEHSCITNISYTIPPYWSPMGERTHFLWKACISTEECERQKEIAGKTCQREWYMDWRCVECCQGELCNYYATLSGCRIYWDKILIISIMVPILAYHLF
;
A
#
# COMPACT_ATOMS: atom_id res chain seq x y z
N MET A 1 3.52 -21.69 -0.49
CA MET A 1 3.03 -20.31 -0.49
C MET A 1 3.09 -19.77 -1.90
N GLU A 2 1.99 -19.18 -2.32
CA GLU A 2 1.81 -18.57 -3.62
C GLU A 2 1.54 -17.07 -3.45
N CYS A 3 2.09 -16.24 -4.34
CA CYS A 3 1.86 -14.80 -4.37
C CYS A 3 1.37 -14.35 -5.75
N TYR A 4 0.64 -13.24 -5.82
CA TYR A 4 0.44 -12.53 -7.08
C TYR A 4 1.75 -11.89 -7.55
N VAL A 5 1.98 -11.91 -8.87
CA VAL A 5 3.22 -11.44 -9.49
C VAL A 5 2.98 -10.58 -10.71
N CYS A 6 3.68 -9.46 -10.78
CA CYS A 6 3.64 -8.55 -11.92
C CYS A 6 4.86 -7.65 -11.90
N ARG A 7 5.19 -7.03 -13.04
CA ARG A 7 6.29 -6.08 -13.16
C ARG A 7 5.84 -4.84 -13.90
N ASN A 8 6.10 -3.68 -13.30
CA ASN A 8 5.84 -2.36 -13.88
C ASN A 8 4.44 -2.22 -14.50
N GLN A 9 3.43 -2.76 -13.82
CA GLN A 9 2.05 -2.74 -14.29
C GLN A 9 1.39 -1.46 -13.79
N GLU A 10 0.74 -0.74 -14.69
CA GLU A 10 -0.04 0.42 -14.29
C GLU A 10 -1.28 -0.03 -13.49
N GLY A 11 -1.40 0.40 -12.24
CA GLY A 11 -2.47 0.05 -11.32
C GLY A 11 -2.47 -1.41 -10.85
N ASN A 12 -3.36 -1.71 -9.90
CA ASN A 12 -3.58 -3.07 -9.41
C ASN A 12 -4.59 -3.82 -10.30
N LYS A 13 -4.18 -4.12 -11.53
CA LYS A 13 -5.03 -4.80 -12.53
C LYS A 13 -4.23 -5.83 -13.32
N ASP A 14 -4.95 -6.59 -14.15
CA ASP A 14 -4.39 -7.60 -15.05
C ASP A 14 -3.42 -8.55 -14.36
N LYS A 15 -2.13 -8.55 -14.75
CA LYS A 15 -1.14 -9.48 -14.20
C LYS A 15 -1.06 -9.39 -12.68
N CYS A 16 -1.19 -8.20 -12.09
CA CYS A 16 -1.10 -8.01 -10.64
C CYS A 16 -2.23 -8.66 -9.83
N ILE A 17 -3.31 -9.11 -10.48
CA ILE A 17 -4.45 -9.80 -9.83
C ILE A 17 -4.84 -11.13 -10.49
N LYS A 18 -4.17 -11.51 -11.58
CA LYS A 18 -4.45 -12.74 -12.36
C LYS A 18 -3.26 -13.69 -12.44
N THR A 19 -2.03 -13.18 -12.34
CA THR A 19 -0.81 -13.98 -12.46
C THR A 19 -0.25 -14.25 -11.08
N THR A 20 -0.03 -15.53 -10.79
CA THR A 20 0.50 -16.01 -9.53
C THR A 20 1.75 -16.85 -9.77
N MET A 21 2.59 -17.02 -8.73
CA MET A 21 3.69 -17.98 -8.76
C MET A 21 3.88 -18.62 -7.39
N GLN A 22 4.25 -19.89 -7.39
CA GLN A 22 4.70 -20.59 -6.20
C GLN A 22 6.06 -20.03 -5.78
N CYS A 23 6.16 -19.60 -4.52
CA CYS A 23 7.39 -19.08 -3.94
C CYS A 23 8.40 -20.18 -3.63
N LEU A 24 9.68 -19.81 -3.57
CA LEU A 24 10.77 -20.68 -3.15
C LEU A 24 10.67 -21.01 -1.64
N GLU A 25 11.45 -22.00 -1.21
CA GLU A 25 11.43 -22.48 0.18
C GLU A 25 11.84 -21.39 1.18
N ASP A 26 12.71 -20.45 0.80
CA ASP A 26 13.18 -19.32 1.62
C ASP A 26 12.34 -18.04 1.47
N GLU A 27 11.33 -18.06 0.59
CA GLU A 27 10.47 -16.92 0.29
C GLU A 27 9.13 -17.03 1.04
N HIS A 28 9.13 -16.54 2.28
CA HIS A 28 7.97 -16.62 3.18
C HIS A 28 7.08 -15.37 3.21
N SER A 29 7.33 -14.37 2.37
CA SER A 29 6.48 -13.19 2.24
C SER A 29 6.15 -12.84 0.79
N CYS A 30 5.01 -12.20 0.57
CA CYS A 30 4.70 -11.51 -0.67
C CYS A 30 5.02 -10.02 -0.53
N ILE A 31 5.67 -9.45 -1.55
CA ILE A 31 5.92 -8.01 -1.65
C ILE A 31 5.00 -7.37 -2.68
N THR A 32 4.49 -6.18 -2.37
CA THR A 32 3.87 -5.25 -3.32
C THR A 32 4.58 -3.92 -3.22
N ASN A 33 5.23 -3.51 -4.30
CA ASN A 33 5.88 -2.21 -4.40
C ASN A 33 5.05 -1.32 -5.32
N ILE A 34 4.75 -0.12 -4.82
CA ILE A 34 3.82 0.82 -5.39
C ILE A 34 4.58 2.13 -5.60
N SER A 35 4.80 2.48 -6.85
CA SER A 35 5.41 3.75 -7.24
C SER A 35 4.33 4.65 -7.82
N TYR A 36 4.29 5.90 -7.41
CA TYR A 36 3.46 6.93 -8.02
C TYR A 36 4.38 7.97 -8.63
N THR A 37 4.40 8.03 -9.96
CA THR A 37 5.34 8.86 -10.72
C THR A 37 4.78 9.14 -12.09
N ILE A 38 5.40 10.07 -12.80
CA ILE A 38 5.07 10.38 -14.18
C ILE A 38 5.49 9.18 -15.05
N PRO A 39 4.62 8.68 -15.96
CA PRO A 39 4.98 7.62 -16.87
C PRO A 39 6.29 7.91 -17.62
N PRO A 40 7.17 6.90 -17.81
CA PRO A 40 8.44 7.09 -18.51
C PRO A 40 8.28 7.30 -20.02
N TYR A 41 7.05 7.22 -20.53
CA TYR A 41 6.68 7.43 -21.93
C TYR A 41 5.92 8.75 -22.09
N TRP A 42 5.90 9.29 -23.31
CA TRP A 42 5.15 10.52 -23.59
C TRP A 42 3.65 10.30 -23.33
N SER A 43 3.07 11.17 -22.52
CA SER A 43 1.67 11.16 -22.14
C SER A 43 1.12 12.59 -22.23
N PRO A 44 -0.05 12.80 -22.85
CA PRO A 44 -0.75 14.08 -22.75
C PRO A 44 -0.94 14.47 -21.29
N MET A 45 -0.50 15.68 -20.91
CA MET A 45 -0.57 16.22 -19.54
C MET A 45 0.27 15.50 -18.47
N GLY A 46 1.04 14.45 -18.83
CA GLY A 46 2.08 13.87 -17.97
C GLY A 46 1.63 13.56 -16.54
N GLU A 47 0.37 13.15 -16.37
CA GLU A 47 -0.18 12.91 -15.03
C GLU A 47 0.51 11.72 -14.37
N ARG A 48 0.72 11.83 -13.06
CA ARG A 48 1.28 10.74 -12.27
C ARG A 48 0.27 9.59 -12.19
N THR A 49 0.78 8.38 -12.33
CA THR A 49 -0.03 7.16 -12.20
C THR A 49 0.69 6.15 -11.30
N HIS A 50 -0.06 5.14 -10.87
CA HIS A 50 0.47 4.09 -10.02
C HIS A 50 1.10 3.00 -10.87
N PHE A 51 2.34 2.64 -10.58
CA PHE A 51 3.03 1.48 -11.16
C PHE A 51 3.33 0.47 -10.06
N LEU A 52 2.90 -0.77 -10.27
CA LEU A 52 3.03 -1.86 -9.32
C LEU A 52 3.97 -2.92 -9.83
N TRP A 53 4.75 -3.48 -8.92
CA TRP A 53 5.31 -4.81 -9.09
C TRP A 53 5.09 -5.63 -7.84
N LYS A 54 4.90 -6.93 -8.04
CA LYS A 54 4.61 -7.91 -6.99
C LYS A 54 5.49 -9.14 -7.18
N ALA A 55 5.94 -9.73 -6.09
CA ALA A 55 6.78 -10.92 -6.11
C ALA A 55 6.70 -11.71 -4.80
N CYS A 56 7.23 -12.94 -4.84
CA CYS A 56 7.70 -13.66 -3.66
C CYS A 56 9.02 -13.06 -3.18
N ILE A 57 9.26 -13.08 -1.88
CA ILE A 57 10.48 -12.55 -1.26
C ILE A 57 10.70 -13.14 0.14
N SER A 58 11.93 -13.08 0.65
CA SER A 58 12.17 -13.36 2.07
C SER A 58 11.57 -12.27 2.95
N THR A 59 11.15 -12.64 4.17
CA THR A 59 10.55 -11.71 5.13
C THR A 59 11.51 -10.57 5.50
N GLU A 60 12.78 -10.90 5.72
CA GLU A 60 13.82 -9.92 6.06
C GLU A 60 14.00 -8.88 4.95
N GLU A 61 14.13 -9.33 3.70
CA GLU A 61 14.31 -8.42 2.57
C GLU A 61 13.05 -7.58 2.33
N CYS A 62 11.85 -8.14 2.54
CA CYS A 62 10.61 -7.37 2.42
C CYS A 62 10.58 -6.19 3.39
N GLU A 63 10.85 -6.45 4.68
CA GLU A 63 10.84 -5.40 5.70
C GLU A 63 11.98 -4.39 5.48
N ARG A 64 13.15 -4.83 5.00
CA ARG A 64 14.23 -3.92 4.60
C ARG A 64 13.79 -2.98 3.46
N GLN A 65 13.14 -3.52 2.43
CA GLN A 65 12.62 -2.71 1.31
C GLN A 65 11.53 -1.73 1.76
N LYS A 66 10.68 -2.16 2.70
CA LYS A 66 9.64 -1.35 3.33
C LYS A 66 10.20 -0.21 4.16
N GLU A 67 11.25 -0.44 4.93
CA GLU A 67 11.93 0.63 5.67
C GLU A 67 12.54 1.66 4.73
N ILE A 68 13.22 1.22 3.67
CA ILE A 68 13.82 2.11 2.66
C ILE A 68 12.73 2.91 1.94
N ALA A 69 11.62 2.28 1.55
CA ALA A 69 10.48 2.94 0.90
C ALA A 69 9.74 3.88 1.84
N GLY A 70 9.65 3.54 3.13
CA GLY A 70 8.95 4.32 4.14
C GLY A 70 9.41 5.78 4.21
N LYS A 71 10.68 6.04 3.89
CA LYS A 71 11.25 7.41 3.82
C LYS A 71 10.60 8.30 2.76
N THR A 72 10.03 7.70 1.71
CA THR A 72 9.34 8.41 0.62
C THR A 72 7.87 8.02 0.47
N CYS A 73 7.34 7.17 1.35
CA CYS A 73 5.95 6.70 1.30
C CYS A 73 5.00 7.72 1.97
N GLN A 74 4.69 8.80 1.27
CA GLN A 74 3.81 9.87 1.79
C GLN A 74 2.40 9.82 1.19
N ARG A 75 2.23 9.18 0.03
CA ARG A 75 0.95 9.05 -0.68
C ARG A 75 0.26 10.37 -1.03
N GLU A 76 1.04 11.45 -1.20
CA GLU A 76 0.53 12.74 -1.66
C GLU A 76 0.39 12.76 -3.20
N TRP A 77 -0.68 13.38 -3.69
CA TRP A 77 -1.05 13.34 -5.11
C TRP A 77 -0.13 14.17 -6.03
N TYR A 78 0.60 15.15 -5.48
CA TYR A 78 1.38 16.13 -6.25
C TYR A 78 2.87 15.81 -6.34
N MET A 79 3.35 14.79 -5.65
CA MET A 79 4.77 14.42 -5.65
C MET A 79 4.97 12.94 -5.88
N ASP A 80 6.17 12.60 -6.31
CA ASP A 80 6.54 11.22 -6.53
C ASP A 80 6.76 10.54 -5.18
N TRP A 81 6.24 9.32 -5.05
CA TRP A 81 6.40 8.53 -3.84
C TRP A 81 6.49 7.04 -4.16
N ARG A 82 7.07 6.30 -3.22
CA ARG A 82 7.15 4.85 -3.29
C ARG A 82 6.77 4.23 -1.95
N CYS A 83 5.86 3.28 -1.98
CA CYS A 83 5.46 2.49 -0.82
C CYS A 83 5.72 1.01 -1.07
N VAL A 84 5.97 0.26 -0.01
CA VAL A 84 6.12 -1.19 -0.05
C VAL A 84 5.20 -1.79 1.00
N GLU A 85 4.42 -2.77 0.60
CA GLU A 85 3.51 -3.54 1.43
C GLU A 85 3.99 -4.99 1.46
N CYS A 86 4.13 -5.53 2.68
CA CYS A 86 4.57 -6.90 2.95
C CYS A 86 3.43 -7.66 3.63
N CYS A 87 3.18 -8.88 3.20
CA CYS A 87 2.23 -9.78 3.85
C CYS A 87 2.72 -11.23 3.79
N GLN A 88 2.21 -12.05 4.71
CA GLN A 88 2.50 -13.49 4.78
C GLN A 88 1.19 -14.26 4.63
N GLY A 89 1.22 -15.34 3.85
CA GLY A 89 0.07 -16.19 3.57
C GLY A 89 -0.22 -16.33 2.07
N GLU A 90 -1.03 -17.33 1.73
CA GLU A 90 -1.41 -17.62 0.35
C GLU A 90 -2.16 -16.45 -0.29
N LEU A 91 -1.66 -15.97 -1.43
CA LEU A 91 -2.27 -14.94 -2.27
C LEU A 91 -2.59 -13.64 -1.51
N CYS A 92 -1.89 -13.36 -0.41
CA CYS A 92 -2.22 -12.28 0.52
C CYS A 92 -2.10 -10.88 -0.12
N ASN A 93 -1.29 -10.74 -1.17
CA ASN A 93 -1.01 -9.48 -1.83
C ASN A 93 -1.97 -9.16 -2.99
N TYR A 94 -3.23 -9.61 -2.93
CA TYR A 94 -4.24 -9.31 -3.95
C TYR A 94 -4.49 -7.79 -4.09
N TYR A 95 -4.73 -7.13 -2.96
CA TYR A 95 -4.97 -5.68 -2.91
C TYR A 95 -3.66 -4.89 -2.84
N ALA A 96 -3.74 -3.62 -3.22
CA ALA A 96 -2.65 -2.66 -3.06
C ALA A 96 -3.25 -1.32 -2.65
N THR A 97 -2.73 -0.69 -1.61
CA THR A 97 -3.21 0.64 -1.21
C THR A 97 -2.65 1.66 -2.19
N LEU A 98 -3.50 2.37 -2.95
CA LEU A 98 -3.03 3.37 -3.91
C LEU A 98 -3.06 4.79 -3.33
N SER A 99 -4.09 5.11 -2.55
CA SER A 99 -4.25 6.43 -1.93
C SER A 99 -4.61 6.29 -0.46
N GLY A 100 -4.21 7.28 0.35
CA GLY A 100 -4.63 7.42 1.74
C GLY A 100 -5.77 8.42 1.85
N CYS A 101 -6.79 8.10 2.65
CA CYS A 101 -7.81 9.07 3.04
C CYS A 101 -7.44 9.66 4.42
N ARG A 102 -7.35 10.99 4.54
CA ARG A 102 -7.29 11.65 5.85
C ARG A 102 -8.70 11.66 6.44
N ILE A 103 -8.92 10.84 7.47
CA ILE A 103 -10.13 10.92 8.29
C ILE A 103 -10.03 12.20 9.12
N TYR A 104 -10.80 13.22 8.75
CA TYR A 104 -10.94 14.42 9.58
C TYR A 104 -11.92 14.09 10.71
N TRP A 105 -11.40 13.87 11.90
CA TRP A 105 -12.23 13.71 13.09
C TRP A 105 -12.92 15.03 13.38
N ASP A 106 -14.22 15.09 13.14
CA ASP A 106 -15.02 16.23 13.53
C ASP A 106 -15.02 16.35 15.06
N LYS A 107 -14.39 17.42 15.56
CA LYS A 107 -14.21 17.64 17.00
C LYS A 107 -15.55 17.80 17.72
N ILE A 108 -16.61 18.21 17.01
CA ILE A 108 -17.95 18.39 17.56
C ILE A 108 -18.55 17.04 17.99
N LEU A 109 -18.36 15.99 17.19
CA LEU A 109 -18.86 14.65 17.50
C LEU A 109 -18.17 14.05 18.74
N ILE A 110 -16.86 14.24 18.89
CA ILE A 110 -16.12 13.72 20.06
C ILE A 110 -16.59 14.39 21.36
N ILE A 111 -16.80 15.71 21.35
CA ILE A 111 -17.27 16.45 22.53
C ILE A 111 -18.67 16.01 22.94
N SER A 112 -19.56 15.76 21.97
CA SER A 112 -20.95 15.35 22.24
C SER A 112 -21.08 14.01 22.98
N ILE A 113 -20.09 13.12 22.85
CA ILE A 113 -20.08 11.79 23.48
C ILE A 113 -19.34 11.83 24.83
N MET A 114 -18.24 12.59 24.92
CA MET A 114 -17.40 12.62 26.13
C MET A 114 -18.01 13.38 27.30
N VAL A 115 -18.75 14.47 27.04
CA VAL A 115 -19.40 15.30 28.07
C VAL A 115 -20.46 14.54 28.89
N PRO A 116 -21.42 13.81 28.30
CA PRO A 116 -22.43 13.08 29.07
C PRO A 116 -21.84 11.91 29.86
N ILE A 117 -20.78 11.25 29.36
CA ILE A 117 -20.09 10.16 30.07
C ILE A 117 -19.37 10.70 31.32
N LEU A 118 -18.69 11.84 31.21
CA LEU A 118 -18.08 12.52 32.35
C LEU A 118 -19.13 13.01 33.36
N ALA A 119 -20.26 13.53 32.89
CA ALA A 119 -21.37 13.91 33.77
C ALA A 119 -21.94 12.70 34.52
N TYR A 120 -22.14 11.55 33.86
CA TYR A 120 -22.63 10.33 34.50
C TYR A 120 -21.68 9.77 35.57
N HIS A 121 -20.37 10.03 35.45
CA HIS A 121 -19.41 9.60 36.47
C HIS A 121 -19.23 10.58 37.63
N LEU A 122 -19.65 11.85 37.45
CA LEU A 122 -19.54 12.90 38.46
C LEU A 122 -20.82 13.10 39.29
N PHE A 123 -21.96 12.57 38.83
CA PHE A 123 -23.26 12.61 39.49
C PHE A 123 -23.76 11.19 39.79
#